data_AF-A0A6P0T0H2-F1
#
_entry.id   AF-A0A6P0T0H2-F1
#
_cell.length_a   1.000
_cell.length_b   1.000
_cell.length_c   1.000
_cell.angle_alpha   90.00
_cell.angle_beta   90.00
_cell.angle_gamma   90.00
#
_symmetry.space_group_name_H-M   'P 1'
#
loop_
_entity.id
_entity.type
_entity.pdbx_description
1 polymer ?
#
loop_
_entity_poly.entity_id
_entity_poly.type
_entity_poly.pdbx_seq_one_letter_code
_entity_poly.pdbx_strand_id
1 'polypeptide(L)'
;AARLVLGLELVTMPPTTMMGALFEFISSASPKHFQPMPPNFGILPELPVRIKNKRERYGAYRDRALADLNDWLSRLRVSAA
;
A
#
# COMPACT_ATOMS: atom_id res chain seq x y z
N ALA A 1 7.19 -10.79 11.68
CA ALA A 1 7.68 -11.84 12.61
C ALA A 1 8.97 -12.50 12.10
N ALA A 2 8.96 -13.21 10.97
CA ALA A 2 10.16 -13.92 10.47
C ALA A 2 11.42 -13.05 10.36
N ARG A 3 11.33 -11.90 9.68
CA ARG A 3 12.46 -10.96 9.52
C ARG A 3 13.03 -10.49 10.86
N LEU A 4 12.17 -10.14 11.81
CA LEU A 4 12.57 -9.73 13.16
C LEU A 4 13.37 -10.82 13.89
N VAL A 5 12.88 -12.07 13.83
CA VAL A 5 13.56 -13.22 14.47
C VAL A 5 14.92 -13.48 13.83
N LEU A 6 15.06 -13.22 12.54
CA LEU A 6 16.31 -13.34 11.80
C LEU A 6 17.23 -12.11 11.91
N GLY A 7 16.87 -11.10 12.73
CA GLY A 7 17.65 -9.87 12.86
C GLY A 7 17.67 -8.99 11.61
N LEU A 8 16.76 -9.25 10.66
CA LEU A 8 16.63 -8.48 9.43
C LEU A 8 15.73 -7.25 9.66
N GLU A 9 16.02 -6.17 8.94
CA GLU A 9 15.23 -4.95 8.99
C GLU A 9 13.75 -5.23 8.66
N LEU A 10 12.83 -4.58 9.38
CA LEU A 10 11.40 -4.68 9.07
C LEU A 10 11.09 -4.01 7.73
N VAL A 11 9.96 -4.36 7.15
CA VAL A 11 9.57 -3.83 5.84
C VAL A 11 8.21 -3.17 5.94
N THR A 12 8.05 -2.10 5.18
CA THR A 12 6.78 -1.39 4.99
C THR A 12 6.35 -1.53 3.53
N MET A 13 5.06 -1.78 3.31
CA MET A 13 4.52 -1.90 1.94
C MET A 13 4.24 -0.51 1.36
N PRO A 14 4.31 -0.33 0.03
CA PRO A 14 3.93 0.93 -0.59
C PRO A 14 2.46 1.27 -0.31
N PRO A 15 2.13 2.50 0.14
CA PRO A 15 0.75 2.90 0.47
C PRO A 15 -0.14 3.00 -0.78
N THR A 16 0.45 2.95 -1.97
CA THR A 16 -0.27 2.87 -3.25
C THR A 16 -0.85 1.49 -3.53
N THR A 17 -0.41 0.46 -2.80
CA THR A 17 -1.04 -0.88 -2.79
C THR A 17 -2.19 -0.92 -1.79
N MET A 18 -3.20 -1.77 -2.03
CA MET A 18 -4.33 -1.90 -1.09
C MET A 18 -3.87 -2.35 0.31
N MET A 19 -2.90 -3.26 0.39
CA MET A 19 -2.36 -3.72 1.68
C MET A 19 -1.60 -2.60 2.39
N GLY A 20 -0.73 -1.87 1.69
CA GLY A 20 -0.01 -0.74 2.28
C GLY A 20 -0.95 0.37 2.76
N ALA A 21 -1.97 0.71 1.97
CA ALA A 21 -3.00 1.68 2.39
C ALA A 21 -3.77 1.23 3.63
N LEU A 22 -4.11 -0.06 3.73
CA LEU A 22 -4.76 -0.60 4.92
C LEU A 22 -3.84 -0.55 6.15
N PHE A 23 -2.55 -0.88 5.99
CA PHE A 23 -1.59 -0.78 7.09
C PHE A 23 -1.49 0.65 7.59
N GLU A 24 -1.36 1.61 6.67
CA GLU A 24 -1.31 3.04 7.00
C GLU A 24 -2.59 3.51 7.71
N PHE A 25 -3.76 3.11 7.19
CA PHE A 25 -5.05 3.44 7.81
C PHE A 25 -5.15 2.92 9.24
N ILE A 26 -4.74 1.66 9.48
CA ILE A 26 -4.78 1.06 10.81
C ILE A 26 -3.76 1.72 11.75
N SER A 27 -2.55 2.01 11.28
CA SER A 27 -1.48 2.58 12.11
C SER A 27 -1.66 4.06 12.43
N SER A 28 -2.35 4.82 11.56
CA SER A 28 -2.55 6.27 11.72
C SER A 28 -3.89 6.64 12.34
N ALA A 29 -4.87 5.73 12.36
CA ALA A 29 -6.20 6.06 12.88
C ALA A 29 -6.20 6.32 14.40
N SER A 30 -6.98 7.32 14.81
CA SER A 30 -7.22 7.59 16.23
C SER A 30 -7.94 6.39 16.88
N PRO A 31 -7.37 5.77 17.92
CA PRO A 31 -7.96 4.58 18.54
C PRO A 31 -9.38 4.82 19.06
N LYS A 32 -9.69 6.04 19.51
CA LYS A 32 -11.00 6.41 20.09
C LYS A 32 -12.16 6.33 19.08
N HIS A 33 -11.86 6.48 17.79
CA HIS A 33 -12.87 6.58 16.73
C HIS A 33 -12.64 5.56 15.62
N PHE A 34 -11.66 4.67 15.77
CA PHE A 34 -11.41 3.64 14.79
C PHE A 34 -12.61 2.70 14.68
N GLN A 35 -13.06 2.50 13.45
CA GLN A 35 -14.03 1.48 13.11
C GLN A 35 -13.42 0.59 12.03
N PRO A 36 -13.53 -0.74 12.15
CA PRO A 36 -13.07 -1.62 11.11
C PRO A 36 -13.87 -1.35 9.83
N MET A 37 -13.19 -1.40 8.70
CA MET A 37 -13.83 -1.25 7.40
C MET A 37 -13.19 -2.18 6.37
N PRO A 38 -13.95 -2.65 5.38
CA PRO A 38 -13.39 -3.42 4.28
C PRO A 38 -12.46 -2.55 3.42
N PRO A 39 -11.49 -3.16 2.72
CA PRO A 39 -10.69 -2.46 1.72
C PRO A 39 -11.59 -1.76 0.69
N ASN A 40 -11.26 -0.53 0.37
CA ASN A 40 -11.97 0.25 -0.64
C ASN A 40 -11.01 1.21 -1.36
N PHE A 41 -11.39 1.72 -2.53
CA PHE A 41 -10.51 2.62 -3.29
C PHE A 41 -10.32 4.01 -2.65
N GLY A 42 -11.12 4.36 -1.64
CA GLY A 42 -11.05 5.66 -0.98
C GLY A 42 -9.83 5.85 -0.07
N ILE A 43 -9.17 4.76 0.34
CA ILE A 43 -7.93 4.82 1.13
C ILE A 43 -6.67 4.86 0.29
N LEU A 44 -6.78 4.65 -1.02
CA LEU A 44 -5.62 4.75 -1.89
C LEU A 44 -5.26 6.23 -2.06
N PRO A 45 -3.96 6.59 -2.04
CA PRO A 45 -3.51 7.93 -2.36
C PRO A 45 -4.08 8.40 -3.71
N GLU A 46 -4.48 9.66 -3.84
CA GLU A 46 -5.11 10.15 -5.07
C GLU A 46 -4.21 9.98 -6.31
N LEU A 47 -4.83 9.89 -7.49
CA LEU A 47 -4.10 9.92 -8.76
C LEU A 47 -3.70 11.38 -9.06
N PRO A 48 -2.52 11.61 -9.69
CA PRO A 48 -2.08 12.95 -10.04
C PRO A 48 -2.99 13.64 -11.06
N VAL A 49 -3.77 12.86 -11.82
CA VAL A 49 -4.72 13.35 -12.81
C VAL A 49 -6.11 12.82 -12.48
N ARG A 50 -7.10 13.72 -12.55
CA ARG A 50 -8.50 13.35 -12.37
C ARG A 50 -9.02 12.58 -13.59
N ILE A 51 -9.35 11.31 -13.41
CA ILE A 51 -9.99 10.46 -14.42
C ILE A 51 -11.49 10.34 -14.11
N LYS A 52 -12.35 10.80 -15.03
CA LYS A 52 -13.82 10.77 -14.85
C LYS A 52 -14.40 9.36 -14.99
N ASN A 53 -13.92 8.59 -15.96
CA ASN A 53 -14.41 7.23 -16.19
C ASN A 53 -13.98 6.31 -15.03
N LYS A 54 -14.97 5.66 -14.39
CA LYS A 54 -14.72 4.83 -13.20
C LYS A 54 -13.81 3.63 -13.49
N ARG A 55 -13.99 2.96 -14.63
CA ARG A 55 -13.20 1.78 -15.01
C ARG A 55 -11.76 2.15 -15.31
N GLU A 56 -11.55 3.22 -16.07
CA GLU A 56 -10.21 3.75 -16.36
C GLU A 56 -9.51 4.21 -15.08
N ARG A 57 -10.21 4.92 -14.20
CA ARG A 57 -9.67 5.37 -12.91
C ARG A 57 -9.20 4.19 -12.06
N TYR A 58 -10.00 3.14 -11.95
CA TYR A 58 -9.62 1.95 -11.18
C TYR A 58 -8.50 1.15 -11.86
N GLY A 59 -8.44 1.15 -13.20
CA GLY A 59 -7.31 0.65 -13.96
C GLY A 59 -6.02 1.39 -13.63
N ALA A 60 -6.05 2.73 -13.61
CA ALA A 60 -4.89 3.55 -13.27
C ALA A 60 -4.39 3.30 -11.83
N TYR A 61 -5.31 3.15 -10.87
CA TYR A 61 -4.93 2.75 -9.50
C TYR A 61 -4.24 1.38 -9.46
N ARG A 62 -4.79 0.38 -10.17
CA ARG A 62 -4.22 -0.96 -10.28
C ARG A 62 -2.82 -0.90 -10.88
N ASP A 63 -2.66 -0.20 -11.99
CA ASP A 63 -1.40 -0.18 -12.74
C ASP A 63 -0.29 0.49 -11.93
N ARG A 64 -0.61 1.61 -11.24
CA ARG A 64 0.31 2.25 -10.29
C ARG A 64 0.68 1.30 -9.14
N ALA A 65 -0.31 0.65 -8.53
CA ALA A 65 -0.07 -0.26 -7.42
C ALA A 65 0.84 -1.44 -7.80
N LEU A 66 0.65 -2.00 -9.00
CA LEU A 66 1.48 -3.10 -9.50
C LEU A 66 2.90 -2.64 -9.85
N ALA A 67 3.06 -1.44 -10.42
CA ALA A 67 4.37 -0.87 -10.68
C ALA A 67 5.16 -0.65 -9.37
N ASP A 68 4.54 0.02 -8.39
CA ASP A 68 5.17 0.31 -7.11
C ASP A 68 5.50 -0.97 -6.31
N LEU A 69 4.65 -2.00 -6.42
CA LEU A 69 4.90 -3.31 -5.82
C LEU A 69 6.13 -3.99 -6.43
N ASN A 70 6.28 -3.93 -7.76
CA ASN A 70 7.44 -4.52 -8.44
C ASN A 70 8.74 -3.79 -8.07
N ASP A 71 8.70 -2.46 -8.00
CA ASP A 71 9.84 -1.64 -7.56
C ASP A 71 10.22 -1.97 -6.12
N TRP A 72 9.23 -2.08 -5.23
CA TRP A 72 9.44 -2.45 -3.83
C TRP A 72 10.05 -3.85 -3.68
N LEU A 73 9.53 -4.85 -4.42
CA LEU A 73 10.07 -6.21 -4.42
C LEU A 73 11.53 -6.23 -4.92
N SER A 74 11.85 -5.42 -5.93
CA SER A 74 13.20 -5.31 -6.46
C SER A 74 14.17 -4.74 -5.42
N ARG A 75 13.78 -3.65 -4.73
CA ARG A 75 14.58 -3.08 -3.63
C ARG A 75 14.77 -4.05 -2.47
N LEU A 76 13.71 -4.79 -2.11
CA LEU A 76 13.77 -5.76 -1.02
C LEU A 76 14.73 -6.92 -1.32
N ARG A 77 14.81 -7.36 -2.59
CA ARG A 77 15.75 -8.40 -3.02
C ARG A 77 17.19 -7.93 -2.99
N VAL A 78 17.45 -6.67 -3.37
CA VAL A 78 18.80 -6.08 -3.30
C VAL A 78 19.28 -5.97 -1.86
N SER A 79 18.40 -5.62 -0.92
CA SER A 79 18.73 -5.52 0.51
C SER A 79 18.96 -6.88 1.20
N ALA A 80 18.58 -7.99 0.57
CA ALA A 80 18.71 -9.34 1.15
C ALA A 80 19.95 -10.08 0.66
N ALA A 81 20.72 -9.51 -0.27
CA ALA A 81 21.98 -10.03 -0.80
C ALA A 81 23.17 -9.31 -0.15
#